data_AF-A0A257JA57-F1
#
_entry.id   AF-A0A257JA57-F1
#
_cell.length_a   1.000
_cell.length_b   1.000
_cell.length_c   1.000
_cell.angle_alpha   90.00
_cell.angle_beta   90.00
_cell.angle_gamma   90.00
#
_symmetry.space_group_name_H-M   'P 1'
#
loop_
_entity.id
_entity.type
_entity.pdbx_description
1 polymer ?
#
loop_
_entity_poly.entity_id
_entity_poly.type
_entity_poly.pdbx_seq_one_letter_code
_entity_poly.pdbx_strand_id
1 'polypeptide(L)'
;MTRTLRPLRLVLLGDGDSPHLLKWARALAPQVELWAASSRGFAPGFDGLVPPDRRLALNTRPDFEGGNAAVLRQLPRLARWQRTVQADWIHAPYLTAHGTQAWLA
;
A
#
# COMPACT_ATOMS: atom_id res chain seq x y z
N MET A 1 34.04 -7.36 2.77
CA MET A 1 32.82 -6.55 3.02
C MET A 1 31.63 -7.49 3.09
N THR A 2 31.12 -7.78 4.29
CA THR A 2 29.96 -8.65 4.47
C THR A 2 28.70 -7.84 4.20
N ARG A 3 27.99 -8.10 3.10
CA ARG A 3 26.72 -7.45 2.79
C ARG A 3 25.68 -7.96 3.79
N THR A 4 25.31 -7.16 4.77
CA THR A 4 24.15 -7.43 5.63
C THR A 4 22.91 -7.45 4.73
N LEU A 5 22.26 -8.61 4.63
CA LEU A 5 21.02 -8.74 3.87
C LEU A 5 19.88 -8.19 4.73
N ARG A 6 19.33 -7.05 4.33
CA ARG A 6 18.06 -6.57 4.87
C ARG A 6 16.92 -7.46 4.38
N PRO A 7 15.82 -7.63 5.15
CA PRO A 7 14.61 -8.25 4.64
C PRO A 7 14.07 -7.49 3.43
N LEU A 8 13.40 -8.21 2.52
CA LEU A 8 12.74 -7.62 1.35
C LEU A 8 11.67 -6.63 1.82
N ARG A 9 11.66 -5.40 1.27
CA ARG A 9 10.58 -4.44 1.51
C ARG A 9 9.52 -4.56 0.42
N LEU A 10 8.30 -4.87 0.83
CA LEU A 10 7.17 -4.98 -0.08
C LEU A 10 6.08 -3.98 0.30
N VAL A 11 5.59 -3.24 -0.69
CA VAL A 11 4.43 -2.35 -0.55
C VAL A 11 3.18 -3.03 -1.07
N LEU A 12 2.18 -3.20 -0.19
CA LEU A 12 0.81 -3.51 -0.59
C LEU A 12 0.08 -2.20 -0.91
N LEU A 13 -0.40 -2.05 -2.15
CA LEU A 13 -1.18 -0.89 -2.57
C LEU A 13 -2.62 -1.32 -2.88
N GLY A 14 -3.60 -0.76 -2.18
CA GLY A 14 -4.99 -1.17 -2.34
C GLY A 14 -5.97 -0.36 -1.52
N ASP A 15 -7.07 -1.00 -1.13
CA ASP A 15 -8.05 -0.47 -0.20
C ASP A 15 -7.97 -1.24 1.13
N GLY A 16 -7.54 -0.56 2.20
CA GLY A 16 -7.34 -1.13 3.53
C GLY A 16 -8.62 -1.48 4.28
N ASP A 17 -9.78 -1.04 3.80
CA ASP A 17 -11.09 -1.51 4.30
C ASP A 17 -11.58 -2.76 3.54
N SER A 18 -10.91 -3.15 2.44
CA SER A 18 -11.26 -4.34 1.68
C SER A 18 -10.71 -5.61 2.33
N PRO A 19 -11.50 -6.69 2.43
CA PRO A 19 -11.02 -7.98 2.95
C PRO A 19 -9.92 -8.58 2.06
N HIS A 20 -9.86 -8.21 0.78
CA HIS A 20 -8.84 -8.71 -0.14
C HIS A 20 -7.45 -8.18 0.20
N LEU A 21 -7.32 -6.90 0.56
CA LEU A 21 -6.02 -6.34 0.95
C LEU A 21 -5.55 -6.93 2.28
N LEU A 22 -6.48 -7.09 3.24
CA LEU A 22 -6.18 -7.71 4.53
C LEU A 22 -5.72 -9.17 4.40
N LYS A 23 -6.35 -9.94 3.49
CA LYS A 23 -5.92 -11.31 3.19
C LYS A 23 -4.46 -11.36 2.76
N TRP A 24 -4.06 -10.46 1.85
CA TRP A 24 -2.68 -10.38 1.39
C TRP A 24 -1.71 -9.91 2.47
N ALA A 25 -2.12 -8.93 3.30
CA ALA A 25 -1.30 -8.48 4.42
C ALA A 25 -0.98 -9.62 5.38
N ARG A 26 -1.97 -10.47 5.72
CA ARG A 26 -1.78 -11.65 6.57
C ARG A 26 -0.81 -12.66 5.97
N ALA A 27 -0.91 -12.90 4.66
CA ALA A 27 -0.03 -13.85 3.98
C ALA A 27 1.42 -13.35 3.89
N LEU A 28 1.63 -12.04 3.71
CA LEU A 28 2.94 -11.46 3.42
C LEU A 28 3.68 -10.97 4.67
N ALA A 29 2.99 -10.47 5.69
CA ALA A 29 3.60 -9.94 6.91
C ALA A 29 4.69 -10.84 7.57
N PRO A 30 4.54 -12.18 7.65
CA PRO A 30 5.58 -13.02 8.25
C PRO A 30 6.80 -13.28 7.34
N GLN A 31 6.74 -12.89 6.06
CA GLN A 31 7.74 -13.24 5.05
C GLN A 31 8.64 -12.05 4.65
N VAL A 32 8.15 -10.82 4.81
CA VAL A 32 8.79 -9.60 4.29
C VAL A 32 8.65 -8.43 5.26
N GLU A 33 9.49 -7.41 5.11
CA GLU A 33 9.25 -6.12 5.74
C GLU A 33 8.08 -5.44 5.03
N LEU A 34 6.87 -5.64 5.57
CA LEU A 34 5.64 -5.21 4.91
C LEU A 34 5.33 -3.73 5.18
N TRP A 35 5.03 -3.01 4.11
CA TRP A 35 4.50 -1.65 4.06
C TRP A 35 3.16 -1.65 3.33
N ALA A 36 2.28 -0.70 3.62
CA ALA A 36 0.98 -0.64 2.98
C ALA A 36 0.51 0.79 2.71
N ALA A 37 -0.04 1.01 1.53
CA ALA A 37 -0.75 2.24 1.17
C ALA A 37 -2.20 1.90 0.81
N SER A 38 -3.12 2.64 1.42
CA SER A 38 -4.57 2.49 1.26
C SER A 38 -5.16 3.73 0.59
N SER A 39 -6.03 3.53 -0.40
CA SER A 39 -6.87 4.60 -0.95
C SER A 39 -7.81 5.21 0.11
N ARG A 40 -8.32 4.39 1.03
CA ARG A 40 -9.15 4.80 2.18
C ARG A 40 -8.34 4.77 3.48
N GLY A 41 -8.93 4.23 4.55
CA GLY A 41 -8.28 3.93 5.82
C GLY A 41 -7.77 2.49 5.86
N PHE A 42 -7.60 1.97 7.08
CA PHE A 42 -7.25 0.58 7.32
C PHE A 42 -8.22 -0.03 8.33
N ALA A 43 -8.71 -1.23 8.03
CA ALA A 43 -9.49 -2.00 8.98
C ALA A 43 -8.61 -2.42 10.19
N PRO A 44 -9.21 -2.64 11.39
CA PRO A 44 -8.47 -3.08 12.59
C PRO A 44 -7.64 -4.35 12.39
N GLY A 45 -8.00 -5.20 11.43
CA GLY A 45 -7.23 -6.40 11.12
C GLY A 45 -5.79 -6.15 10.65
N PHE A 46 -5.41 -4.91 10.29
CA PHE A 46 -4.03 -4.55 9.98
C PHE A 46 -3.17 -4.37 11.24
N ASP A 47 -3.79 -4.22 12.41
CA ASP A 47 -3.10 -4.08 13.67
C ASP A 47 -2.31 -5.34 14.00
N GLY A 48 -1.02 -5.16 14.32
CA GLY A 48 -0.06 -6.25 14.45
C GLY A 48 0.52 -6.80 13.14
N LEU A 49 -0.08 -6.52 11.97
CA LEU A 49 0.47 -6.97 10.66
C LEU A 49 1.40 -5.95 10.03
N VAL A 50 1.02 -4.68 10.06
CA VAL A 50 1.81 -3.56 9.53
C VAL A 50 1.86 -2.49 10.61
N PRO A 51 3.02 -2.07 11.14
CA PRO A 51 3.08 -0.99 12.12
C PRO A 51 2.52 0.33 11.56
N PRO A 52 1.94 1.23 12.38
CA PRO A 52 1.40 2.52 11.91
C PRO A 52 2.38 3.33 11.07
N ASP A 53 3.66 3.37 11.43
CA ASP A 53 4.70 4.12 10.70
C ASP A 53 5.00 3.55 9.30
N ARG A 54 4.52 2.34 9.00
CA ARG A 54 4.64 1.68 7.69
C ARG A 54 3.34 1.73 6.88
N ARG A 55 2.34 2.47 7.35
CA ARG A 55 1.05 2.65 6.69
C ARG A 55 0.91 4.05 6.12
N LEU A 56 0.32 4.13 4.94
CA LEU A 56 -0.18 5.39 4.37
C LEU A 56 -1.68 5.26 4.10
N ALA A 57 -2.49 6.01 4.83
CA ALA A 57 -3.90 6.19 4.50
C ALA A 57 -4.07 7.47 3.66
N LEU A 58 -4.55 7.32 2.42
CA LEU A 58 -4.83 8.44 1.53
C LEU A 58 -6.16 9.12 1.88
N ASN A 59 -7.03 8.44 2.67
CA ASN A 59 -8.29 8.98 3.20
C ASN A 59 -9.21 9.54 2.11
N THR A 60 -9.24 8.89 0.94
CA THR A 60 -10.21 9.18 -0.12
C THR A 60 -11.49 8.36 0.09
N ARG A 61 -12.54 8.67 -0.67
CA ARG A 61 -13.78 7.88 -0.74
C ARG A 61 -14.04 7.57 -2.21
N PRO A 62 -13.42 6.54 -2.77
CA PRO A 62 -13.63 6.20 -4.16
C PRO A 62 -15.03 5.61 -4.35
N ASP A 63 -15.78 6.15 -5.30
CA ASP A 63 -17.07 5.60 -5.72
C ASP A 63 -16.85 4.59 -6.84
N PHE A 64 -17.62 3.49 -6.80
CA PHE A 64 -17.54 2.44 -7.81
C PHE A 64 -18.00 2.95 -9.19
N GLU A 65 -18.95 3.89 -9.21
CA GLU A 65 -19.51 4.47 -10.43
C GLU A 65 -18.56 5.46 -11.14
N GLY A 66 -17.42 5.83 -10.52
CA GLY A 66 -16.44 6.75 -11.09
C GLY A 66 -16.35 8.10 -10.34
N GLY A 67 -15.74 9.10 -10.97
CA GLY A 67 -15.55 10.42 -10.32
C GLY A 67 -14.35 10.53 -9.38
N ASN A 68 -13.44 9.55 -9.42
CA ASN A 68 -12.34 9.38 -8.47
C ASN A 68 -11.15 10.35 -8.65
N ALA A 69 -11.37 11.57 -9.12
CA ALA A 69 -10.31 12.58 -9.29
C ALA A 69 -9.57 12.89 -7.97
N ALA A 70 -10.26 12.75 -6.83
CA ALA A 70 -9.65 12.86 -5.51
C ALA A 70 -8.52 11.83 -5.28
N VAL A 71 -8.61 10.64 -5.87
CA VAL A 71 -7.57 9.61 -5.83
C VAL A 71 -6.35 10.03 -6.63
N LEU A 72 -6.55 10.61 -7.82
CA LEU A 72 -5.46 11.12 -8.66
C LEU A 72 -4.72 12.30 -7.99
N ARG A 73 -5.44 13.16 -7.26
CA ARG A 73 -4.83 14.26 -6.49
C ARG A 73 -3.88 13.77 -5.38
N GLN A 74 -3.98 12.51 -4.96
CA GLN A 74 -3.09 11.92 -3.95
C GLN A 74 -1.79 11.35 -4.53
N LEU A 75 -1.63 11.28 -5.86
CA LEU A 75 -0.43 10.73 -6.49
C LEU A 75 0.88 11.40 -5.99
N PRO A 76 0.98 12.73 -5.82
CA PRO A 76 2.21 13.33 -5.29
C PRO A 76 2.54 12.89 -3.86
N ARG A 77 1.51 12.68 -3.02
CA ARG A 77 1.68 12.21 -1.64
C ARG A 77 2.11 10.74 -1.62
N LEU A 78 1.48 9.91 -2.46
CA LEU A 78 1.88 8.51 -2.63
C LEU A 78 3.32 8.41 -3.14
N ALA A 79 3.68 9.16 -4.19
CA ALA A 79 5.04 9.22 -4.74
C ALA A 79 6.08 9.62 -3.70
N ARG A 80 5.81 10.67 -2.91
CA ARG A 80 6.71 11.10 -1.84
C ARG A 80 6.90 10.01 -0.79
N TRP A 81 5.83 9.34 -0.39
CA TRP A 81 5.91 8.23 0.56
C TRP A 81 6.64 7.02 -0.02
N GLN A 82 6.41 6.66 -1.29
CA GLN A 82 7.14 5.56 -1.94
C GLN A 82 8.66 5.82 -1.94
N ARG A 83 9.09 7.07 -2.15
CA ARG A 83 10.49 7.46 -2.04
C ARG A 83 11.05 7.30 -0.62
N THR A 84 10.24 7.38 0.43
CA THR A 84 10.72 7.11 1.80
C THR A 84 10.82 5.63 2.09
N VAL A 85 9.92 4.82 1.53
CA VAL A 85 9.91 3.35 1.73
C VAL A 85 11.10 2.68 1.04
N GLN A 86 11.42 3.11 -0.19
CA GLN A 86 12.41 2.44 -1.05
C GLN A 86 12.10 0.93 -1.15
N ALA A 87 10.88 0.63 -1.61
CA ALA A 87 10.37 -0.72 -1.74
C ALA A 87 11.14 -1.50 -2.81
N ASP A 88 11.41 -2.78 -2.54
CA ASP A 88 11.98 -3.69 -3.54
C ASP A 88 10.88 -4.20 -4.49
N TRP A 89 9.65 -4.34 -3.99
CA TRP A 89 8.48 -4.79 -4.74
C TRP A 89 7.21 -4.02 -4.36
N ILE A 90 6.34 -3.81 -5.36
CA ILE A 90 4.98 -3.31 -5.16
C ILE A 90 4.00 -4.40 -5.57
N HIS A 91 3.06 -4.71 -4.68
CA HIS A 91 1.96 -5.63 -4.93
C HIS A 91 0.64 -4.85 -4.91
N ALA A 92 0.03 -4.66 -6.08
CA ALA A 92 -1.28 -4.04 -6.24
C ALA A 92 -2.29 -5.11 -6.67
N PRO A 93 -3.14 -5.63 -5.75
CA PRO A 93 -4.07 -6.73 -6.05
C PRO A 93 -5.11 -6.39 -7.13
N TYR A 94 -5.33 -5.10 -7.42
CA TYR A 94 -6.20 -4.61 -8.48
C TYR A 94 -5.39 -3.78 -9.47
N LEU A 95 -4.89 -4.41 -10.54
CA LEU A 95 -4.03 -3.75 -11.53
C LEU A 95 -4.68 -2.56 -12.24
N THR A 96 -5.99 -2.60 -12.50
CA THR A 96 -6.70 -1.56 -13.26
C THR A 96 -6.90 -0.25 -12.51
N ALA A 97 -6.90 -0.27 -11.17
CA ALA A 97 -7.05 0.93 -10.34
C ALA A 97 -5.77 1.21 -9.56
N HIS A 98 -5.39 0.30 -8.67
CA HIS A 98 -4.23 0.48 -7.80
C HIS A 98 -2.92 0.21 -8.55
N GLY A 99 -2.91 -0.66 -9.56
CA GLY A 99 -1.74 -0.82 -10.44
C GLY A 99 -1.44 0.45 -11.25
N THR A 100 -2.47 1.14 -11.76
CA THR A 100 -2.30 2.45 -12.41
C THR A 100 -1.75 3.50 -11.45
N GLN A 101 -2.21 3.53 -10.19
CA GLN A 101 -1.64 4.43 -9.18
C GLN A 101 -0.17 4.14 -8.89
N ALA A 102 0.20 2.85 -8.77
CA ALA A 102 1.60 2.46 -8.58
C ALA A 102 2.47 2.85 -9.78
N TRP A 103 1.95 2.75 -11.01
CA TRP A 103 2.67 3.13 -12.22
C TRP A 103 2.87 4.67 -12.33
N LEU A 104 1.88 5.45 -11.89
CA LEU A 104 1.91 6.92 -11.97
C LEU A 104 2.68 7.62 -10.85
N ALA A 105 2.96 6.94 -9.73
CA ALA A 105 3.51 7.54 -8.50
C ALA A 105 4.97 7.14 -8.25
#